data_AF-A0A0R3PLN9-F1
#
_entry.id   AF-A0A0R3PLN9-F1
#
_cell.length_a   1.000
_cell.length_b   1.000
_cell.length_c   1.000
_cell.angle_alpha   90.00
_cell.angle_beta   90.00
_cell.angle_gamma   90.00
#
_symmetry.space_group_name_H-M   'P 1'
#
loop_
_entity.id
_entity.type
_entity.pdbx_description
1 polymer ?
#
loop_
_entity_poly.entity_id
_entity_poly.type
_entity_poly.pdbx_seq_one_letter_code
_entity_poly.pdbx_strand_id
1 'polypeptide(L)'
;MSGRRSLHSFVRSSVNQLLTDVPRPSRTDWRTRHHGRCKFAPFLAVRLKIGPSGFFSVQSRQHVLHVIFGWFVYSILRQCEDTIAVSFLSSQPNATSISRKASVSRLHRVAVIDEFDAAIDNAIKGLISDILTKIADFFSADVVGIQRENIFCQRFTSRKLKTGIVQCNVSDVEHLVDGLVDRLQGIVSDPIVLKSGDVDIRGVVNRIRDCSGDRKPLVVIEQAESFNPWLLNGLVYSLASLQSDTLVLLCVSTKKTVLTSIVSRRCLSSLYARSFSFSIPEEVFDLLIPTVVLNPPFTNLRLDPEFLTFLRSSFFRDSFSVSHVKKCLRFAFLRHLFAKSGSNVAKEISEAFVREVNVYMDALNFLHTNLYSLQGGTSIRRSTHILQLHEDVQKGNFLSKVKNSDDYKNWIQSLYYMSPEEISIVLQHLGIASHNIVLPSTIQNGEPEVLVKVTEGKVTALNLKEKMKEIISAKQRNPYVVARQKAVFDIEASPLNVALQALLKQGRWKTVTLSKWGETFSVDSYVQGLKGSKDELESMFFACVGQLEHMGIIRPSREHEIQLVTIAHHVLNLAIHCN
;
A
#
# COMPACT_ATOMS: atom_id res chain seq x y z
N MET A 1 34.07 41.99 35.49
CA MET A 1 33.16 41.29 36.42
C MET A 1 32.38 40.26 35.62
N SER A 2 32.75 39.00 35.83
CA SER A 2 32.38 37.81 35.08
C SER A 2 31.26 37.04 35.78
N GLY A 3 30.41 36.34 35.02
CA GLY A 3 29.57 35.30 35.61
C GLY A 3 28.44 34.76 34.75
N ARG A 4 28.78 34.13 33.62
CA ARG A 4 27.88 33.21 32.88
C ARG A 4 27.47 32.04 33.79
N ARG A 5 26.19 31.64 33.78
CA ARG A 5 25.76 30.28 34.18
C ARG A 5 25.03 29.63 33.01
N SER A 6 25.66 28.61 32.43
CA SER A 6 25.09 27.73 31.43
C SER A 6 24.29 26.62 32.10
N LEU A 7 23.05 26.41 31.64
CA LEU A 7 22.31 25.17 31.86
C LEU A 7 22.97 24.06 31.04
N HIS A 8 23.86 23.29 31.67
CA HIS A 8 24.38 22.04 31.12
C HIS A 8 24.75 21.11 32.28
N SER A 9 23.76 20.60 33.03
CA SER A 9 24.03 19.63 34.11
C SER A 9 22.84 18.80 34.60
N PHE A 10 21.90 18.39 33.74
CA PHE A 10 20.79 17.52 34.19
C PHE A 10 20.53 16.26 33.35
N VAL A 11 21.53 15.77 32.60
CA VAL A 11 21.45 14.46 31.94
C VAL A 11 22.78 13.72 32.09
N ARG A 12 23.02 13.14 33.27
CA ARG A 12 24.02 12.08 33.51
C ARG A 12 23.92 11.60 34.97
N SER A 13 22.95 10.74 35.29
CA SER A 13 22.95 9.98 36.56
C SER A 13 21.99 8.79 36.61
N SER A 14 21.89 7.95 35.57
CA SER A 14 21.12 6.69 35.68
C SER A 14 21.65 5.52 34.86
N VAL A 15 22.93 5.53 34.48
CA VAL A 15 23.57 4.38 33.83
C VAL A 15 24.91 4.16 34.52
N ASN A 16 24.90 3.39 35.61
CA ASN A 16 26.02 2.61 36.16
C ASN A 16 25.61 2.07 37.54
N GLN A 17 25.09 0.83 37.59
CA GLN A 17 25.37 -0.16 38.63
C GLN A 17 24.45 -1.38 38.45
N LEU A 18 25.01 -2.46 37.90
CA LEU A 18 24.97 -3.84 38.45
C LEU A 18 25.32 -4.85 37.34
N LEU A 19 26.62 -5.10 37.21
CA LEU A 19 27.22 -6.28 36.57
C LEU A 19 28.07 -6.97 37.65
N THR A 20 27.59 -8.12 38.13
CA THR A 20 28.27 -9.27 38.80
C THR A 20 27.09 -10.18 39.20
N ASP A 21 26.84 -11.37 38.68
CA ASP A 21 27.74 -12.51 38.53
C ASP A 21 27.24 -13.50 37.45
N VAL A 22 28.20 -14.28 36.94
CA VAL A 22 28.05 -15.36 35.96
C VAL A 22 27.91 -16.70 36.71
N PRO A 23 27.19 -17.69 36.15
CA PRO A 23 27.89 -18.89 35.70
C PRO A 23 27.49 -19.33 34.28
N ARG A 24 28.50 -19.72 33.50
CA ARG A 24 28.38 -20.40 32.20
C ARG A 24 27.82 -21.81 32.38
N PRO A 25 27.20 -22.36 31.32
CA PRO A 25 27.54 -23.73 30.94
C PRO A 25 27.90 -23.89 29.45
N SER A 26 28.42 -25.08 29.21
CA SER A 26 29.35 -25.56 28.19
C SER A 26 28.82 -25.70 26.76
N ARG A 27 29.77 -25.57 25.82
CA ARG A 27 29.74 -26.10 24.45
C ARG A 27 29.48 -27.61 24.44
N THR A 28 28.48 -28.04 23.66
CA THR A 28 28.52 -29.29 22.88
C THR A 28 27.54 -29.20 21.70
N ASP A 29 28.05 -29.50 20.51
CA ASP A 29 27.43 -30.06 19.29
C ASP A 29 26.17 -29.44 18.67
N TRP A 30 26.40 -28.72 17.57
CA TRP A 30 25.40 -28.45 16.52
C TRP A 30 25.67 -29.38 15.32
N ARG A 31 25.00 -30.53 15.27
CA ARG A 31 24.71 -31.24 14.02
C ARG A 31 23.34 -31.92 14.07
N THR A 32 22.58 -31.71 12.99
CA THR A 32 21.41 -32.47 12.52
C THR A 32 20.14 -32.47 13.38
N ARG A 33 19.09 -31.78 12.89
CA ARG A 33 17.69 -32.28 12.78
C ARG A 33 16.76 -31.18 12.23
N HIS A 34 16.53 -31.18 10.92
CA HIS A 34 15.31 -30.63 10.34
C HIS A 34 14.64 -31.74 9.55
N HIS A 35 13.58 -32.34 10.12
CA HIS A 35 12.49 -33.03 9.40
C HIS A 35 11.36 -33.31 10.42
N GLY A 36 10.65 -32.24 10.81
CA GLY A 36 9.39 -32.36 11.53
C GLY A 36 8.24 -32.34 10.52
N ARG A 37 7.82 -33.52 10.04
CA ARG A 37 6.52 -33.65 9.36
C ARG A 37 5.43 -33.66 10.43
N CYS A 38 4.64 -32.60 10.50
CA CYS A 38 3.38 -32.63 11.24
C CYS A 38 2.43 -33.62 10.57
N LYS A 39 2.14 -34.73 11.24
CA LYS A 39 0.98 -35.58 10.94
C LYS A 39 -0.15 -35.14 11.86
N PHE A 40 -1.25 -34.70 11.29
CA PHE A 40 -2.53 -34.65 12.01
C PHE A 40 -3.65 -35.17 11.11
N ALA A 41 -4.38 -36.15 11.63
CA ALA A 41 -5.69 -36.56 11.17
C ALA A 41 -6.73 -36.01 12.17
N PRO A 42 -7.89 -35.49 11.75
CA PRO A 42 -8.90 -35.07 12.71
C PRO A 42 -9.81 -36.26 13.05
N PHE A 43 -9.80 -36.68 14.31
CA PHE A 43 -10.96 -37.28 14.95
C PHE A 43 -11.63 -36.17 15.77
N LEU A 44 -12.84 -35.77 15.37
CA LEU A 44 -13.73 -34.97 16.21
C LEU A 44 -15.11 -35.65 16.19
N ALA A 45 -15.25 -36.69 17.00
CA ALA A 45 -16.56 -37.23 17.36
C ALA A 45 -16.94 -36.65 18.73
N VAL A 46 -17.70 -35.56 18.74
CA VAL A 46 -18.26 -35.00 19.98
C VAL A 46 -19.54 -35.77 20.30
N ARG A 47 -19.46 -36.69 21.27
CA ARG A 47 -20.65 -37.32 21.87
C ARG A 47 -21.27 -36.33 22.86
N LEU A 48 -22.32 -35.63 22.46
CA LEU A 48 -23.15 -34.85 23.38
C LEU A 48 -23.94 -35.83 24.27
N LYS A 49 -23.67 -35.82 25.58
CA LYS A 49 -24.49 -36.53 26.57
C LYS A 49 -25.72 -35.66 26.87
N ILE A 50 -26.88 -36.09 26.36
CA ILE A 50 -28.17 -35.46 26.65
C ILE A 50 -28.62 -35.95 28.03
N GLY A 51 -28.81 -35.03 28.98
CA GLY A 51 -29.46 -35.33 30.25
C GLY A 51 -30.97 -35.53 30.07
N PRO A 52 -31.64 -36.28 30.97
CA PRO A 52 -33.03 -36.74 30.80
C PRO A 52 -34.12 -35.64 30.79
N SER A 53 -33.76 -34.36 30.93
CA SER A 53 -34.72 -33.26 30.99
C SER A 53 -34.96 -32.51 29.67
N GLY A 54 -34.35 -32.90 28.54
CA GLY A 54 -34.63 -32.31 27.22
C GLY A 54 -34.23 -30.84 27.04
N PHE A 55 -33.83 -30.15 28.11
CA PHE A 55 -33.28 -28.81 28.06
C PHE A 55 -31.76 -28.87 27.86
N PHE A 56 -31.33 -28.39 26.70
CA PHE A 56 -29.94 -27.99 26.52
C PHE A 56 -29.61 -26.87 27.51
N SER A 57 -28.77 -27.17 28.51
CA SER A 57 -28.28 -26.16 29.45
C SER A 57 -27.55 -25.06 28.67
N VAL A 58 -27.48 -23.83 29.21
CA VAL A 58 -26.75 -22.70 28.57
C VAL A 58 -25.33 -23.11 28.11
N GLN A 59 -24.65 -23.99 28.85
CA GLN A 59 -23.35 -24.58 28.49
C GLN A 59 -23.31 -25.33 27.15
N SER A 60 -24.41 -25.97 26.76
CA SER A 60 -24.48 -26.77 25.53
C SER A 60 -24.67 -25.92 24.26
N ARG A 61 -25.47 -24.84 24.34
CA ARG A 61 -25.55 -23.82 23.26
C ARG A 61 -24.19 -23.13 23.07
N GLN A 62 -23.50 -22.85 24.17
CA GLN A 62 -22.16 -22.25 24.18
C GLN A 62 -21.10 -23.15 23.51
N HIS A 63 -21.14 -24.47 23.77
CA HIS A 63 -20.25 -25.42 23.08
C HIS A 63 -20.53 -25.51 21.59
N VAL A 64 -21.79 -25.46 21.17
CA VAL A 64 -22.18 -25.49 19.76
C VAL A 64 -21.65 -24.26 19.02
N LEU A 65 -21.77 -23.05 19.58
CA LEU A 65 -21.22 -21.84 18.97
C LEU A 65 -19.69 -21.89 18.87
N HIS A 66 -19.00 -22.34 19.92
CA HIS A 66 -17.54 -22.45 19.89
C HIS A 66 -17.05 -23.48 18.85
N VAL A 67 -17.77 -24.59 18.68
CA VAL A 67 -17.47 -25.59 17.63
C VAL A 67 -17.79 -25.04 16.24
N ILE A 68 -18.92 -24.35 16.06
CA ILE A 68 -19.30 -23.75 14.78
C ILE A 68 -18.31 -22.66 14.37
N PHE A 69 -17.95 -21.73 15.27
CA PHE A 69 -16.98 -20.68 14.97
C PHE A 69 -15.56 -21.23 14.81
N GLY A 70 -15.16 -22.19 15.64
CA GLY A 70 -13.89 -22.89 15.48
C GLY A 70 -13.80 -23.61 14.14
N TRP A 71 -14.88 -24.27 13.72
CA TRP A 71 -14.99 -24.94 12.43
C TRP A 71 -15.07 -23.96 11.27
N PHE A 72 -15.80 -22.84 11.40
CA PHE A 72 -15.87 -21.77 10.40
C PHE A 72 -14.49 -21.15 10.15
N VAL A 73 -13.79 -20.75 11.22
CA VAL A 73 -12.43 -20.22 11.13
C VAL A 73 -11.49 -21.27 10.52
N TYR A 74 -11.58 -22.53 10.96
CA TYR A 74 -10.77 -23.60 10.39
C TYR A 74 -11.09 -23.87 8.91
N SER A 75 -12.37 -23.83 8.52
CA SER A 75 -12.82 -24.06 7.15
C SER A 75 -12.38 -22.92 6.24
N ILE A 76 -12.48 -21.65 6.70
CA ILE A 76 -11.91 -20.50 6.00
C ILE A 76 -10.41 -20.71 5.83
N LEU A 77 -9.67 -20.95 6.92
CA LEU A 77 -8.21 -21.10 6.87
C LEU A 77 -7.79 -22.22 5.92
N ARG A 78 -8.49 -23.35 5.95
CA ARG A 78 -8.21 -24.51 5.09
C ARG A 78 -8.57 -24.25 3.63
N GLN A 79 -9.72 -23.65 3.36
CA GLN A 79 -10.13 -23.28 2.01
C GLN A 79 -9.19 -22.20 1.44
N CYS A 80 -8.68 -21.29 2.27
CA CYS A 80 -7.65 -20.34 1.90
C CYS A 80 -6.34 -21.03 1.52
N GLU A 81 -5.85 -21.96 2.35
CA GLU A 81 -4.63 -22.73 2.05
C GLU A 81 -4.76 -23.51 0.73
N ASP A 82 -5.93 -24.12 0.47
CA ASP A 82 -6.18 -24.93 -0.72
C ASP A 82 -6.37 -24.07 -2.00
N THR A 83 -7.18 -22.99 -1.97
CA THR A 83 -7.37 -22.06 -3.09
C THR A 83 -6.08 -21.36 -3.51
N ILE A 84 -5.20 -21.06 -2.54
CA ILE A 84 -3.94 -20.36 -2.79
C ILE A 84 -2.85 -21.32 -3.26
N ALA A 85 -2.83 -22.57 -2.80
CA ALA A 85 -1.93 -23.58 -3.34
C ALA A 85 -2.23 -23.94 -4.80
N VAL A 86 -3.49 -23.86 -5.24
CA VAL A 86 -3.93 -24.21 -6.61
C VAL A 86 -3.61 -23.10 -7.64
N SER A 87 -3.62 -21.83 -7.24
CA SER A 87 -3.35 -20.69 -8.14
C SER A 87 -1.87 -20.53 -8.57
N PHE A 88 -0.99 -21.39 -8.06
CA PHE A 88 0.42 -21.47 -8.48
C PHE A 88 0.73 -22.58 -9.51
N LEU A 89 -0.25 -23.36 -9.99
CA LEU A 89 0.02 -24.52 -10.85
C LEU A 89 -0.82 -24.61 -12.15
N SER A 90 -0.09 -24.45 -13.26
CA SER A 90 -0.18 -25.11 -14.57
C SER A 90 -1.30 -24.76 -15.58
N SER A 91 -0.85 -24.32 -16.75
CA SER A 91 -1.28 -24.88 -18.05
C SER A 91 -0.09 -25.07 -18.99
N GLN A 92 -0.08 -26.18 -19.72
CA GLN A 92 0.93 -26.49 -20.74
C GLN A 92 0.56 -25.86 -22.09
N PRO A 93 1.49 -25.22 -22.82
CA PRO A 93 1.25 -24.83 -24.19
C PRO A 93 1.73 -25.91 -25.16
N ASN A 94 0.81 -26.42 -25.98
CA ASN A 94 1.16 -27.04 -27.26
C ASN A 94 1.72 -25.95 -28.18
N ALA A 95 2.99 -26.10 -28.55
CA ALA A 95 3.70 -25.15 -29.38
C ALA A 95 3.42 -25.42 -30.86
N THR A 96 2.74 -24.49 -31.54
CA THR A 96 3.00 -24.17 -32.96
C THR A 96 2.29 -22.84 -33.33
N SER A 97 3.06 -21.91 -33.92
CA SER A 97 2.65 -20.63 -34.54
C SER A 97 2.25 -19.45 -33.61
N ILE A 98 3.23 -18.83 -32.95
CA ILE A 98 3.04 -17.54 -32.24
C ILE A 98 4.20 -16.60 -32.56
N SER A 99 4.02 -15.68 -33.51
CA SER A 99 4.98 -14.59 -33.75
C SER A 99 4.30 -13.22 -33.86
N ARG A 100 3.06 -13.12 -34.35
CA ARG A 100 2.34 -11.84 -34.45
C ARG A 100 1.30 -11.53 -33.35
N LYS A 101 0.87 -12.51 -32.54
CA LYS A 101 -0.11 -12.30 -31.45
C LYS A 101 0.51 -11.88 -30.11
N ALA A 102 1.84 -11.92 -29.98
CA ALA A 102 2.54 -11.63 -28.72
C ALA A 102 2.57 -10.12 -28.38
N SER A 103 2.63 -9.23 -29.38
CA SER A 103 2.72 -7.78 -29.17
C SER A 103 1.45 -7.19 -28.56
N VAL A 104 0.27 -7.59 -29.05
CA VAL A 104 -1.04 -7.12 -28.54
C VAL A 104 -1.24 -7.52 -27.06
N SER A 105 -0.74 -8.68 -26.65
CA SER A 105 -0.85 -9.17 -25.27
C SER A 105 -0.01 -8.38 -24.26
N ARG A 106 1.09 -7.75 -24.70
CA ARG A 106 1.96 -6.95 -23.83
C ARG A 106 1.35 -5.59 -23.53
N LEU A 107 0.72 -4.96 -24.53
CA LEU A 107 0.01 -3.69 -24.34
C LEU A 107 -1.10 -3.80 -23.29
N HIS A 108 -1.91 -4.85 -23.36
CA HIS A 108 -2.97 -5.07 -22.38
C HIS A 108 -2.43 -5.32 -20.95
N ARG A 109 -1.24 -5.93 -20.84
CA ARG A 109 -0.59 -6.16 -19.54
C ARG A 109 -0.05 -4.87 -18.91
N VAL A 110 0.40 -3.92 -19.72
CA VAL A 110 0.82 -2.59 -19.24
C VAL A 110 -0.40 -1.75 -18.84
N ALA A 111 -1.53 -1.87 -19.53
CA ALA A 111 -2.75 -1.15 -19.18
C ALA A 111 -3.24 -1.43 -17.74
N VAL A 112 -3.02 -2.63 -17.20
CA VAL A 112 -3.34 -2.95 -15.80
C VAL A 112 -2.56 -2.06 -14.81
N ILE A 113 -1.33 -1.67 -15.16
CA ILE A 113 -0.53 -0.76 -14.33
C ILE A 113 -1.18 0.62 -14.29
N ASP A 114 -1.62 1.12 -15.45
CA ASP A 114 -2.31 2.39 -15.55
C ASP A 114 -3.66 2.36 -14.81
N GLU A 115 -4.39 1.24 -14.86
CA GLU A 115 -5.61 1.02 -14.08
C GLU A 115 -5.35 1.06 -12.57
N PHE A 116 -4.25 0.46 -12.09
CA PHE A 116 -3.83 0.57 -10.69
C PHE A 116 -3.53 2.02 -10.29
N ASP A 117 -2.77 2.73 -11.11
CA ASP A 117 -2.43 4.13 -10.83
C ASP A 117 -3.68 5.01 -10.80
N ALA A 118 -4.59 4.81 -11.75
CA ALA A 118 -5.87 5.50 -11.81
C ALA A 118 -6.77 5.17 -10.60
N ALA A 119 -6.81 3.91 -10.17
CA ALA A 119 -7.55 3.50 -8.97
C ALA A 119 -7.00 4.16 -7.70
N ILE A 120 -5.67 4.22 -7.56
CA ILE A 120 -4.99 4.93 -6.45
C ILE A 120 -5.33 6.42 -6.51
N ASP A 121 -5.24 7.06 -7.68
CA ASP A 121 -5.57 8.47 -7.85
C ASP A 121 -7.03 8.78 -7.52
N ASN A 122 -7.96 7.93 -7.96
CA ASN A 122 -9.38 8.11 -7.68
C ASN A 122 -9.70 7.95 -6.19
N ALA A 123 -9.09 6.98 -5.50
CA ALA A 123 -9.24 6.82 -4.06
C ALA A 123 -8.74 8.07 -3.30
N ILE A 124 -7.59 8.60 -3.70
CA ILE A 124 -6.98 9.80 -3.08
C ILE A 124 -7.79 11.06 -3.38
N LYS A 125 -8.27 11.22 -4.61
CA LYS A 125 -9.17 12.31 -4.99
C LYS A 125 -10.42 12.32 -4.11
N GLY A 126 -11.00 11.15 -3.83
CA GLY A 126 -12.14 11.01 -2.91
C GLY A 126 -11.82 11.52 -1.51
N LEU A 127 -10.67 11.13 -0.95
CA LEU A 127 -10.23 11.55 0.39
C LEU A 127 -9.97 13.06 0.50
N ILE A 128 -9.38 13.65 -0.54
CA ILE A 128 -8.96 15.05 -0.54
C ILE A 128 -10.10 15.99 -0.95
N SER A 129 -11.15 15.47 -1.60
CA SER A 129 -12.26 16.25 -2.18
C SER A 129 -12.89 17.24 -1.19
N ASP A 130 -13.18 16.79 0.04
CA ASP A 130 -13.83 17.63 1.06
C ASP A 130 -12.97 18.83 1.45
N ILE A 131 -11.66 18.63 1.52
CA ILE A 131 -10.71 19.68 1.88
C ILE A 131 -10.54 20.64 0.71
N LEU A 132 -10.47 20.14 -0.52
CA LEU A 132 -10.43 20.96 -1.72
C LEU A 132 -11.67 21.86 -1.83
N THR A 133 -12.86 21.32 -1.55
CA THR A 133 -14.09 22.11 -1.51
C THR A 133 -14.01 23.19 -0.44
N LYS A 134 -13.55 22.89 0.77
CA LYS A 134 -13.36 23.90 1.84
C LYS A 134 -12.36 25.00 1.47
N ILE A 135 -11.29 24.67 0.73
CA ILE A 135 -10.30 25.64 0.26
C ILE A 135 -10.91 26.49 -0.87
N ALA A 136 -11.60 25.86 -1.82
CA ALA A 136 -12.27 26.54 -2.92
C ALA A 136 -13.34 27.51 -2.40
N ASP A 137 -14.22 27.05 -1.49
CA ASP A 137 -15.23 27.89 -0.83
C ASP A 137 -14.58 29.07 -0.11
N PHE A 138 -13.48 28.82 0.61
CA PHE A 138 -12.71 29.88 1.24
C PHE A 138 -12.24 30.90 0.22
N PHE A 139 -11.66 30.50 -0.91
CA PHE A 139 -11.15 31.40 -1.95
C PHE A 139 -12.25 32.11 -2.76
N SER A 140 -13.37 31.44 -3.02
CA SER A 140 -14.54 31.98 -3.73
C SER A 140 -15.36 32.94 -2.88
N ALA A 141 -15.37 32.79 -1.55
CA ALA A 141 -16.11 33.69 -0.67
C ALA A 141 -15.69 35.15 -0.89
N ASP A 142 -16.62 35.99 -1.34
CA ASP A 142 -16.36 37.40 -1.54
C ASP A 142 -15.94 38.07 -0.24
N VAL A 143 -14.93 38.94 -0.32
CA VAL A 143 -14.41 39.69 0.85
C VAL A 143 -15.37 40.83 1.24
N VAL A 144 -16.60 40.83 0.71
CA VAL A 144 -17.64 41.86 0.87
C VAL A 144 -17.95 42.13 2.36
N GLY A 145 -17.62 41.22 3.29
CA GLY A 145 -17.79 41.42 4.73
C GLY A 145 -16.57 41.92 5.53
N ILE A 146 -15.38 42.11 4.94
CA ILE A 146 -14.16 42.55 5.67
C ILE A 146 -13.71 43.95 5.23
N GLN A 147 -14.63 44.77 4.75
CA GLN A 147 -14.48 46.22 4.93
C GLN A 147 -14.98 46.54 6.34
N ARG A 148 -14.09 46.39 7.33
CA ARG A 148 -14.30 47.14 8.58
C ARG A 148 -14.21 48.60 8.19
N GLU A 149 -15.36 49.28 8.15
CA GLU A 149 -15.42 50.73 8.21
C GLU A 149 -14.65 51.15 9.46
N ASN A 150 -13.40 51.57 9.27
CA ASN A 150 -12.72 52.29 10.33
C ASN A 150 -13.49 53.60 10.49
N ILE A 151 -14.09 53.77 11.68
CA ILE A 151 -14.87 54.95 12.13
C ILE A 151 -14.09 56.28 11.91
N PHE A 152 -12.78 56.22 11.64
CA PHE A 152 -11.89 57.36 11.49
C PHE A 152 -11.53 57.77 10.05
N CYS A 153 -12.17 57.25 9.00
CA CYS A 153 -11.99 57.72 7.61
C CYS A 153 -10.54 57.80 7.08
N GLN A 154 -9.55 57.21 7.75
CA GLN A 154 -8.18 57.09 7.23
C GLN A 154 -8.07 55.87 6.32
N ARG A 155 -7.98 56.14 5.00
CA ARG A 155 -7.97 55.19 3.87
C ARG A 155 -6.76 54.25 3.76
N PHE A 156 -6.03 53.97 4.84
CA PHE A 156 -4.88 53.07 4.81
C PHE A 156 -5.13 51.79 5.62
N THR A 157 -6.23 51.10 5.39
CA THR A 157 -6.30 49.69 5.80
C THR A 157 -5.54 48.88 4.76
N SER A 158 -4.29 48.54 5.06
CA SER A 158 -3.49 47.66 4.21
C SER A 158 -4.30 46.40 3.91
N ARG A 159 -4.60 46.18 2.62
CA ARG A 159 -5.33 45.02 2.15
C ARG A 159 -4.66 43.75 2.69
N LYS A 160 -5.44 42.87 3.32
CA LYS A 160 -4.91 41.58 3.77
C LYS A 160 -4.93 40.58 2.61
N LEU A 161 -3.82 39.89 2.42
CA LEU A 161 -3.65 38.89 1.37
C LEU A 161 -4.39 37.60 1.75
N LYS A 162 -5.35 37.19 0.92
CA LYS A 162 -6.18 36.01 1.18
C LYS A 162 -5.35 34.75 1.00
N THR A 163 -5.10 34.04 2.11
CA THR A 163 -4.08 32.99 2.16
C THR A 163 -4.65 31.68 2.71
N GLY A 164 -4.56 30.61 1.95
CA GLY A 164 -4.78 29.24 2.44
C GLY A 164 -3.46 28.66 2.91
N ILE A 165 -3.37 28.20 4.16
CA ILE A 165 -2.22 27.44 4.67
C ILE A 165 -2.63 25.98 4.73
N VAL A 166 -2.02 25.14 3.90
CA VAL A 166 -2.36 23.72 3.80
C VAL A 166 -1.21 22.90 4.38
N GLN A 167 -1.51 22.10 5.39
CA GLN A 167 -0.57 21.11 5.90
C GLN A 167 -0.69 19.82 5.06
N CYS A 168 0.31 19.53 4.22
CA CYS A 168 0.33 18.37 3.32
C CYS A 168 1.75 17.87 3.03
N ASN A 169 1.87 16.63 2.55
CA ASN A 169 3.14 16.12 2.05
C ASN A 169 3.48 16.78 0.70
N VAL A 170 4.76 16.98 0.46
CA VAL A 170 5.31 17.59 -0.76
C VAL A 170 4.87 16.83 -2.01
N SER A 171 4.77 15.50 -1.92
CA SER A 171 4.32 14.67 -3.04
C SER A 171 2.86 14.89 -3.42
N ASP A 172 2.07 15.49 -2.55
CA ASP A 172 0.62 15.62 -2.74
C ASP A 172 0.23 17.03 -3.23
N VAL A 173 1.22 17.93 -3.35
CA VAL A 173 0.99 19.32 -3.77
C VAL A 173 0.47 19.38 -5.20
N GLU A 174 0.98 18.55 -6.11
CA GLU A 174 0.49 18.52 -7.50
C GLU A 174 -1.00 18.16 -7.56
N HIS A 175 -1.41 17.09 -6.87
CA HIS A 175 -2.82 16.68 -6.77
C HIS A 175 -3.71 17.75 -6.11
N LEU A 176 -3.18 18.46 -5.11
CA LEU A 176 -3.86 19.58 -4.45
C LEU A 176 -4.07 20.75 -5.43
N VAL A 177 -3.04 21.11 -6.21
CA VAL A 177 -3.12 22.22 -7.15
C VAL A 177 -4.10 21.89 -8.27
N ASP A 178 -3.97 20.72 -8.91
CA ASP A 178 -4.85 20.30 -9.99
C ASP A 178 -6.32 20.27 -9.53
N GLY A 179 -6.58 19.60 -8.40
CA GLY A 179 -7.94 19.48 -7.86
C GLY A 179 -8.54 20.81 -7.39
N LEU A 180 -7.71 21.80 -7.05
CA LEU A 180 -8.15 23.15 -6.68
C LEU A 180 -8.42 24.01 -7.92
N VAL A 181 -7.55 23.94 -8.94
CA VAL A 181 -7.74 24.63 -10.22
C VAL A 181 -9.03 24.18 -10.88
N ASP A 182 -9.31 22.86 -10.88
CA ASP A 182 -10.56 22.29 -11.40
C ASP A 182 -11.80 22.88 -10.70
N ARG A 183 -11.74 23.07 -9.38
CA ARG A 183 -12.88 23.62 -8.59
C ARG A 183 -13.00 25.14 -8.68
N LEU A 184 -11.91 25.83 -8.96
CA LEU A 184 -11.87 27.29 -9.14
C LEU A 184 -11.90 27.70 -10.61
N GLN A 185 -12.31 26.78 -11.50
CA GLN A 185 -12.38 27.04 -12.93
C GLN A 185 -13.25 28.27 -13.21
N GLY A 186 -12.68 29.23 -13.95
CA GLY A 186 -13.34 30.51 -14.25
C GLY A 186 -13.12 31.61 -13.21
N ILE A 187 -12.70 31.27 -11.98
CA ILE A 187 -12.39 32.24 -10.92
C ILE A 187 -10.90 32.58 -10.93
N VAL A 188 -10.02 31.59 -11.10
CA VAL A 188 -8.57 31.77 -11.04
C VAL A 188 -7.90 31.65 -12.41
N SER A 189 -6.78 32.35 -12.59
CA SER A 189 -5.87 32.13 -13.73
C SER A 189 -4.95 30.93 -13.48
N ASP A 190 -4.11 30.61 -14.47
CA ASP A 190 -3.15 29.51 -14.36
C ASP A 190 -2.26 29.68 -13.11
N PRO A 191 -2.12 28.62 -12.28
CA PRO A 191 -1.41 28.74 -11.02
C PRO A 191 0.08 29.04 -11.23
N ILE A 192 0.60 30.00 -10.48
CA ILE A 192 2.02 30.30 -10.40
C ILE A 192 2.61 29.46 -9.26
N VAL A 193 3.16 28.30 -9.61
CA VAL A 193 3.77 27.37 -8.64
C VAL A 193 5.23 27.73 -8.39
N LEU A 194 5.56 28.00 -7.13
CA LEU A 194 6.88 28.40 -6.66
C LEU A 194 7.51 27.26 -5.84
N LYS A 195 8.69 26.82 -6.26
CA LYS A 195 9.50 25.80 -5.58
C LYS A 195 10.63 26.48 -4.80
N SER A 196 11.14 25.82 -3.75
CA SER A 196 12.32 26.34 -3.05
C SER A 196 13.53 26.30 -3.99
N GLY A 197 14.12 27.47 -4.26
CA GLY A 197 15.14 27.68 -5.29
C GLY A 197 15.26 29.16 -5.66
N ASP A 198 15.97 29.49 -6.74
CA ASP A 198 16.13 30.86 -7.25
C ASP A 198 14.81 31.43 -7.78
N VAL A 199 13.93 31.82 -6.85
CA VAL A 199 12.67 32.51 -7.14
C VAL A 199 12.95 33.99 -7.28
N ASP A 200 12.89 34.49 -8.51
CA ASP A 200 12.88 35.93 -8.77
C ASP A 200 11.51 36.53 -8.41
N ILE A 201 11.47 37.27 -7.29
CA ILE A 201 10.26 37.98 -6.83
C ILE A 201 9.74 38.92 -7.93
N ARG A 202 10.62 39.56 -8.71
CA ARG A 202 10.21 40.47 -9.78
C ARG A 202 9.51 39.71 -10.90
N GLY A 203 10.08 38.58 -11.33
CA GLY A 203 9.45 37.68 -12.29
C GLY A 203 8.05 37.23 -11.83
N VAL A 204 7.89 36.86 -10.57
CA VAL A 204 6.57 36.48 -10.02
C VAL A 204 5.58 37.64 -10.04
N VAL A 205 6.00 38.83 -9.60
CA VAL A 205 5.15 40.03 -9.60
C VAL A 205 4.75 40.44 -11.01
N ASN A 206 5.67 40.37 -11.97
CA ASN A 206 5.37 40.68 -13.37
C ASN A 206 4.35 39.70 -13.94
N ARG A 207 4.54 38.38 -13.74
CA ARG A 207 3.54 37.37 -14.15
C ARG A 207 2.15 37.61 -13.57
N ILE A 208 2.06 38.10 -12.34
CA ILE A 208 0.79 38.46 -11.70
C ILE A 208 0.16 39.70 -12.33
N ARG A 209 0.97 40.70 -12.69
CA ARG A 209 0.49 41.90 -13.39
C ARG A 209 0.05 41.59 -14.82
N ASP A 210 0.73 40.66 -15.47
CA ASP A 210 0.42 40.19 -16.82
C ASP A 210 -0.85 39.33 -16.86
N CYS A 211 -1.34 38.85 -15.70
CA CYS A 211 -2.68 38.28 -15.57
C CYS A 211 -3.73 39.41 -15.62
N SER A 212 -3.84 40.09 -16.76
CA SER A 212 -4.88 41.09 -17.03
C SER A 212 -6.16 40.39 -17.47
N GLY A 213 -7.05 40.12 -16.53
CA GLY A 213 -8.38 39.58 -16.82
C GLY A 213 -9.26 39.52 -15.58
N ASP A 214 -10.51 39.11 -15.73
CA ASP A 214 -11.47 38.96 -14.63
C ASP A 214 -11.09 37.85 -13.64
N ARG A 215 -10.06 37.05 -13.98
CA ARG A 215 -9.60 35.92 -13.18
C ARG A 215 -8.52 36.33 -12.18
N LYS A 216 -8.63 35.80 -10.96
CA LYS A 216 -7.73 36.08 -9.85
C LYS A 216 -6.43 35.25 -9.98
N PRO A 217 -5.24 35.86 -9.84
CA PRO A 217 -4.00 35.11 -9.87
C PRO A 217 -3.85 34.25 -8.62
N LEU A 218 -3.57 32.95 -8.81
CA LEU A 218 -3.29 31.99 -7.74
C LEU A 218 -1.79 31.73 -7.66
N VAL A 219 -1.18 32.08 -6.53
CA VAL A 219 0.23 31.79 -6.23
C VAL A 219 0.31 30.61 -5.27
N VAL A 220 0.99 29.54 -5.67
CA VAL A 220 1.18 28.34 -4.85
C VAL A 220 2.65 28.24 -4.45
N ILE A 221 2.91 28.10 -3.14
CA ILE A 221 4.25 27.87 -2.61
C ILE A 221 4.32 26.43 -2.11
N GLU A 222 5.00 25.54 -2.85
CA GLU A 222 4.96 24.08 -2.61
C GLU A 222 5.54 23.66 -1.25
N GLN A 223 6.56 24.36 -0.77
CA GLN A 223 7.27 24.04 0.47
C GLN A 223 7.66 25.33 1.19
N ALA A 224 6.69 26.04 1.75
CA ALA A 224 6.94 27.36 2.34
C ALA A 224 8.02 27.35 3.44
N GLU A 225 8.20 26.22 4.13
CA GLU A 225 9.24 26.04 5.16
C GLU A 225 10.67 25.89 4.61
N SER A 226 10.81 25.56 3.32
CA SER A 226 12.11 25.46 2.64
C SER A 226 12.53 26.78 1.96
N PHE A 227 11.65 27.79 1.96
CA PHE A 227 11.97 29.09 1.38
C PHE A 227 12.91 29.89 2.30
N ASN A 228 13.81 30.65 1.69
CA ASN A 228 14.60 31.64 2.42
C ASN A 228 13.62 32.64 3.10
N PRO A 229 13.71 32.83 4.44
CA PRO A 229 12.81 33.73 5.16
C PRO A 229 12.75 35.13 4.56
N TRP A 230 13.89 35.68 4.10
CA TRP A 230 13.94 37.01 3.50
C TRP A 230 13.17 37.07 2.18
N LEU A 231 13.32 36.05 1.33
CA LEU A 231 12.58 35.95 0.07
C LEU A 231 11.09 35.76 0.31
N LEU A 232 10.70 34.90 1.25
CA LEU A 232 9.29 34.67 1.58
C LEU A 232 8.61 35.93 2.14
N ASN A 233 9.27 36.63 3.07
CA ASN A 233 8.76 37.89 3.59
C ASN A 233 8.69 38.96 2.49
N GLY A 234 9.75 39.10 1.68
CA GLY A 234 9.80 40.03 0.55
C GLY A 234 8.70 39.76 -0.48
N LEU A 235 8.43 38.49 -0.78
CA LEU A 235 7.34 38.07 -1.66
C LEU A 235 5.99 38.46 -1.05
N VAL A 236 5.72 38.11 0.22
CA VAL A 236 4.46 38.46 0.88
C VAL A 236 4.22 39.98 0.89
N TYR A 237 5.25 40.78 1.19
CA TYR A 237 5.14 42.24 1.12
C TYR A 237 4.84 42.73 -0.30
N SER A 238 5.56 42.18 -1.28
CA SER A 238 5.37 42.55 -2.68
C SER A 238 3.95 42.23 -3.13
N LEU A 239 3.45 41.03 -2.83
CA LEU A 239 2.08 40.61 -3.13
C LEU A 239 1.03 41.45 -2.41
N ALA A 240 1.23 41.76 -1.12
CA ALA A 240 0.31 42.60 -0.36
C ALA A 240 0.27 44.06 -0.84
N SER A 241 1.33 44.52 -1.52
CA SER A 241 1.39 45.84 -2.13
C SER A 241 0.73 45.92 -3.52
N LEU A 242 0.41 44.77 -4.13
CA LEU A 242 -0.30 44.75 -5.40
C LEU A 242 -1.77 45.11 -5.20
N GLN A 243 -2.32 45.87 -6.14
CA GLN A 243 -3.74 46.21 -6.16
C GLN A 243 -4.61 45.02 -6.59
N SER A 244 -4.01 43.95 -7.13
CA SER A 244 -4.71 42.75 -7.61
C SER A 244 -5.26 41.88 -6.49
N ASP A 245 -6.35 41.17 -6.79
CA ASP A 245 -7.00 40.16 -5.94
C ASP A 245 -6.23 38.84 -5.91
N THR A 246 -4.95 38.88 -5.53
CA THR A 246 -4.09 37.69 -5.52
C THR A 246 -4.48 36.72 -4.40
N LEU A 247 -4.64 35.45 -4.77
CA LEU A 247 -4.84 34.34 -3.84
C LEU A 247 -3.51 33.64 -3.59
N VAL A 248 -3.23 33.30 -2.34
CA VAL A 248 -1.98 32.59 -1.99
C VAL A 248 -2.30 31.26 -1.31
N LEU A 249 -1.68 30.19 -1.79
CA LEU A 249 -1.72 28.86 -1.18
C LEU A 249 -0.32 28.50 -0.67
N LEU A 250 -0.17 28.42 0.65
CA LEU A 250 1.08 28.03 1.32
C LEU A 250 0.99 26.56 1.71
N CYS A 251 1.76 25.71 1.05
CA CYS A 251 1.89 24.31 1.41
C CYS A 251 3.03 24.14 2.42
N VAL A 252 2.74 23.48 3.54
CA VAL A 252 3.68 23.21 4.63
C VAL A 252 3.62 21.72 4.99
N SER A 253 4.76 21.05 5.13
CA SER A 253 4.77 19.65 5.58
C SER A 253 4.86 19.55 7.11
N THR A 254 5.32 20.60 7.79
CA THR A 254 5.39 20.65 9.26
C THR A 254 4.19 21.37 9.90
N LYS A 255 4.21 21.45 11.24
CA LYS A 255 3.21 22.19 12.02
C LYS A 255 3.29 23.68 11.68
N LYS A 256 2.12 24.35 11.67
CA LYS A 256 1.96 25.81 11.47
C LYS A 256 2.94 26.68 12.28
N THR A 257 3.35 26.22 13.46
CA THR A 257 4.32 26.93 14.32
C THR A 257 5.66 27.19 13.63
N VAL A 258 6.12 26.29 12.78
CA VAL A 258 7.37 26.44 12.01
C VAL A 258 7.21 27.54 10.96
N LEU A 259 6.10 27.58 10.25
CA LEU A 259 5.80 28.68 9.32
C LEU A 259 5.81 30.04 10.04
N THR A 260 5.18 30.11 11.23
CA THR A 260 5.14 31.36 12.00
C THR A 260 6.50 31.79 12.57
N SER A 261 7.49 30.88 12.66
CA SER A 261 8.85 31.26 13.04
C SER A 261 9.69 31.74 11.86
N ILE A 262 9.33 31.33 10.64
CA ILE A 262 10.01 31.72 9.39
C ILE A 262 9.48 33.07 8.89
N VAL A 263 8.18 33.29 8.99
CA VAL A 263 7.51 34.51 8.52
C VAL A 263 7.50 35.56 9.62
N SER A 264 7.88 36.80 9.29
CA SER A 264 7.90 37.92 10.22
C SER A 264 6.49 38.24 10.72
N ARG A 265 6.37 38.75 11.95
CA ARG A 265 5.08 39.17 12.55
C ARG A 265 4.33 40.18 11.68
N ARG A 266 5.07 41.08 11.03
CA ARG A 266 4.50 42.08 10.11
C ARG A 266 3.90 41.41 8.88
N CYS A 267 4.60 40.49 8.22
CA CYS A 267 4.03 39.72 7.12
C CYS A 267 2.80 38.92 7.56
N LEU A 268 2.86 38.24 8.71
CA LEU A 268 1.71 37.52 9.26
C LEU A 268 0.49 38.43 9.47
N SER A 269 0.70 39.68 9.91
CA SER A 269 -0.37 40.67 10.08
C SER A 269 -1.01 41.12 8.75
N SER A 270 -0.28 41.01 7.65
CA SER A 270 -0.74 41.28 6.28
C SER A 270 -1.49 40.11 5.64
N LEU A 271 -1.52 38.92 6.27
CA LEU A 271 -2.25 37.77 5.74
C LEU A 271 -3.66 37.66 6.35
N TYR A 272 -4.64 37.37 5.51
CA TYR A 272 -5.92 36.80 5.94
C TYR A 272 -5.84 35.28 5.75
N ALA A 273 -5.24 34.62 6.74
CA ALA A 273 -4.86 33.22 6.64
C ALA A 273 -5.90 32.27 7.25
N ARG A 274 -6.33 31.26 6.48
CA ARG A 274 -7.10 30.10 6.98
C ARG A 274 -6.23 28.85 6.88
N SER A 275 -6.24 28.02 7.93
CA SER A 275 -5.46 26.79 7.97
C SER A 275 -6.34 25.59 7.63
N PHE A 276 -5.79 24.69 6.81
CA PHE A 276 -6.38 23.43 6.40
C PHE A 276 -5.37 22.32 6.67
N SER A 277 -5.83 21.19 7.18
CA SER A 277 -5.00 20.02 7.43
C SER A 277 -5.49 18.88 6.54
N PHE A 278 -4.58 18.30 5.76
CA PHE A 278 -4.90 17.08 5.01
C PHE A 278 -5.08 15.89 5.93
N SER A 279 -5.77 14.87 5.40
CA SER A 279 -5.83 13.55 6.00
C SER A 279 -4.43 13.07 6.36
N ILE A 280 -4.35 12.46 7.54
CA ILE A 280 -3.10 11.95 8.09
C ILE A 280 -2.63 10.80 7.16
N PRO A 281 -1.32 10.64 6.87
CA PRO A 281 -0.83 9.55 6.02
C PRO A 281 -1.39 8.16 6.35
N GLU A 282 -1.65 7.89 7.63
CA GLU A 282 -2.38 6.71 8.10
C GLU A 282 -3.73 6.51 7.41
N GLU A 283 -4.56 7.56 7.31
CA GLU A 283 -5.88 7.50 6.67
C GLU A 283 -5.76 7.22 5.17
N VAL A 284 -4.75 7.82 4.53
CA VAL A 284 -4.46 7.57 3.11
C VAL A 284 -4.15 6.09 2.91
N PHE A 285 -3.26 5.52 3.74
CA PHE A 285 -2.91 4.11 3.67
C PHE A 285 -4.10 3.20 4.05
N ASP A 286 -4.86 3.59 5.08
CA ASP A 286 -6.06 2.89 5.54
C ASP A 286 -7.13 2.79 4.46
N LEU A 287 -7.24 3.82 3.62
CA LEU A 287 -8.12 3.83 2.46
C LEU A 287 -7.56 2.98 1.31
N LEU A 288 -6.30 3.22 0.93
CA LEU A 288 -5.68 2.61 -0.26
C LEU A 288 -5.59 1.09 -0.17
N ILE A 289 -5.22 0.57 0.99
CA ILE A 289 -4.99 -0.86 1.15
C ILE A 289 -6.22 -1.71 0.83
N PRO A 290 -7.35 -1.56 1.52
CA PRO A 290 -8.51 -2.39 1.27
C PRO A 290 -9.16 -2.13 -0.10
N THR A 291 -9.14 -0.88 -0.58
CA THR A 291 -9.85 -0.48 -1.80
C THR A 291 -9.10 -0.82 -3.09
N VAL A 292 -7.77 -0.70 -3.08
CA VAL A 292 -6.96 -0.82 -4.30
C VAL A 292 -5.93 -1.94 -4.21
N VAL A 293 -5.34 -2.19 -3.04
CA VAL A 293 -4.15 -3.04 -2.96
C VAL A 293 -4.48 -4.50 -2.61
N LEU A 294 -5.38 -4.71 -1.64
CA LEU A 294 -5.67 -6.02 -1.08
C LEU A 294 -6.60 -6.84 -1.98
N ASN A 295 -7.71 -6.25 -2.43
CA ASN A 295 -8.66 -6.89 -3.35
C ASN A 295 -9.11 -5.93 -4.47
N PRO A 296 -8.21 -5.59 -5.42
CA PRO A 296 -8.56 -4.70 -6.52
C PRO A 296 -9.71 -5.29 -7.36
N PRO A 297 -10.83 -4.57 -7.53
CA PRO A 297 -11.97 -5.08 -8.29
C PRO A 297 -11.74 -5.07 -9.81
N PHE A 298 -10.79 -4.27 -10.29
CA PHE A 298 -10.50 -4.06 -11.71
C PHE A 298 -9.47 -5.07 -12.27
N THR A 299 -8.83 -5.88 -11.43
CA THR A 299 -7.81 -6.83 -11.87
C THR A 299 -7.81 -8.11 -11.05
N ASN A 300 -7.33 -9.20 -11.64
CA ASN A 300 -7.16 -10.48 -10.97
C ASN A 300 -5.79 -10.63 -10.27
N LEU A 301 -4.93 -9.62 -10.37
CA LEU A 301 -3.64 -9.63 -9.68
C LEU A 301 -3.86 -9.48 -8.17
N ARG A 302 -3.20 -10.34 -7.41
CA ARG A 302 -3.16 -10.29 -5.94
C ARG A 302 -1.72 -10.20 -5.49
N LEU A 303 -1.49 -9.40 -4.45
CA LEU A 303 -0.15 -9.15 -3.94
C LEU A 303 0.20 -10.16 -2.86
N ASP A 304 1.47 -10.53 -2.83
CA ASP A 304 2.01 -11.40 -1.80
C ASP A 304 2.00 -10.70 -0.42
N PRO A 305 1.68 -11.41 0.68
CA PRO A 305 1.66 -10.83 2.01
C PRO A 305 2.97 -10.20 2.44
N GLU A 306 4.13 -10.79 2.09
CA GLU A 306 5.43 -10.23 2.42
C GLU A 306 5.67 -8.91 1.69
N PHE A 307 5.18 -8.80 0.46
CA PHE A 307 5.22 -7.56 -0.30
C PHE A 307 4.27 -6.49 0.28
N LEU A 308 3.09 -6.88 0.77
CA LEU A 308 2.19 -5.96 1.50
C LEU A 308 2.84 -5.44 2.78
N THR A 309 3.51 -6.31 3.54
CA THR A 309 4.27 -5.91 4.74
C THR A 309 5.42 -4.98 4.37
N PHE A 310 6.13 -5.26 3.27
CA PHE A 310 7.14 -4.34 2.73
C PHE A 310 6.53 -2.98 2.38
N LEU A 311 5.44 -2.93 1.61
CA LEU A 311 4.77 -1.69 1.21
C LEU A 311 4.39 -0.85 2.42
N ARG A 312 3.81 -1.50 3.42
CA ARG A 312 3.46 -0.88 4.69
C ARG A 312 4.69 -0.34 5.41
N SER A 313 5.70 -1.16 5.63
CA SER A 313 6.93 -0.73 6.31
C SER A 313 7.58 0.42 5.56
N SER A 314 7.68 0.36 4.24
CA SER A 314 8.28 1.42 3.45
C SER A 314 7.48 2.72 3.49
N PHE A 315 6.14 2.64 3.49
CA PHE A 315 5.29 3.82 3.62
C PHE A 315 5.43 4.51 4.98
N PHE A 316 5.36 3.74 6.08
CA PHE A 316 5.41 4.32 7.43
C PHE A 316 6.82 4.65 7.93
N ARG A 317 7.85 3.94 7.44
CA ARG A 317 9.24 4.12 7.88
C ARG A 317 10.02 5.06 6.96
N ASP A 318 9.87 4.90 5.64
CA ASP A 318 10.75 5.54 4.67
C ASP A 318 10.12 6.81 4.09
N SER A 319 8.88 6.73 3.59
CA SER A 319 8.19 7.89 3.04
C SER A 319 6.66 7.73 3.03
N PHE A 320 5.94 8.72 3.57
CA PHE A 320 4.48 8.85 3.48
C PHE A 320 3.99 9.26 2.07
N SER A 321 4.68 8.80 1.03
CA SER A 321 4.42 9.20 -0.36
C SER A 321 3.62 8.13 -1.09
N VAL A 322 2.45 8.50 -1.59
CA VAL A 322 1.66 7.64 -2.48
C VAL A 322 2.44 7.33 -3.75
N SER A 323 3.16 8.31 -4.30
CA SER A 323 3.98 8.12 -5.49
C SER A 323 5.02 7.02 -5.30
N HIS A 324 5.55 6.86 -4.07
CA HIS A 324 6.44 5.75 -3.72
C HIS A 324 5.71 4.40 -3.74
N VAL A 325 4.50 4.32 -3.18
CA VAL A 325 3.66 3.12 -3.25
C VAL A 325 3.37 2.71 -4.70
N LYS A 326 2.97 3.67 -5.55
CA LYS A 326 2.77 3.45 -6.99
C LYS A 326 4.02 2.87 -7.66
N LYS A 327 5.19 3.45 -7.41
CA LYS A 327 6.46 2.95 -7.95
C LYS A 327 6.76 1.52 -7.51
N CYS A 328 6.53 1.20 -6.24
CA CYS A 328 6.73 -0.16 -5.72
C CYS A 328 5.78 -1.15 -6.42
N LEU A 329 4.50 -0.80 -6.57
CA LEU A 329 3.51 -1.61 -7.28
C LEU A 329 3.86 -1.81 -8.75
N ARG A 330 4.18 -0.73 -9.47
CA ARG A 330 4.67 -0.77 -10.87
C ARG A 330 5.84 -1.73 -11.01
N PHE A 331 6.83 -1.62 -10.13
CA PHE A 331 8.00 -2.50 -10.14
C PHE A 331 7.62 -3.97 -9.92
N ALA A 332 6.78 -4.26 -8.92
CA ALA A 332 6.32 -5.61 -8.62
C ALA A 332 5.53 -6.22 -9.79
N PHE A 333 4.62 -5.46 -10.40
CA PHE A 333 3.87 -5.91 -11.56
C PHE A 333 4.76 -6.17 -12.75
N LEU A 334 5.70 -5.27 -13.06
CA LEU A 334 6.61 -5.47 -14.17
C LEU A 334 7.48 -6.70 -13.95
N ARG A 335 8.05 -6.87 -12.75
CA ARG A 335 8.77 -8.10 -12.39
C ARG A 335 7.91 -9.34 -12.62
N HIS A 336 6.65 -9.33 -12.22
CA HIS A 336 5.72 -10.45 -12.43
C HIS A 336 5.44 -10.71 -13.92
N LEU A 337 5.18 -9.65 -14.69
CA LEU A 337 4.85 -9.72 -16.12
C LEU A 337 6.03 -10.24 -16.93
N PHE A 338 7.25 -9.79 -16.62
CA PHE A 338 8.47 -10.28 -17.26
C PHE A 338 8.79 -11.71 -16.81
N ALA A 339 8.61 -12.03 -15.53
CA ALA A 339 8.87 -13.36 -14.97
C ALA A 339 7.88 -14.45 -15.41
N LYS A 340 6.78 -14.13 -16.09
CA LYS A 340 5.79 -15.12 -16.55
C LYS A 340 5.52 -15.04 -18.05
N SER A 341 6.50 -14.58 -18.82
CA SER A 341 6.40 -14.38 -20.27
C SER A 341 5.93 -15.61 -21.07
N GLY A 342 6.14 -16.84 -20.57
CA GLY A 342 5.86 -18.08 -21.29
C GLY A 342 4.51 -18.76 -21.04
N SER A 343 3.69 -18.28 -20.11
CA SER A 343 2.41 -18.93 -19.76
C SER A 343 1.24 -18.00 -20.01
N ASN A 344 0.24 -18.48 -20.75
CA ASN A 344 -1.06 -17.82 -20.97
C ASN A 344 -1.92 -17.81 -19.68
N VAL A 345 -1.30 -17.60 -18.50
CA VAL A 345 -1.96 -17.58 -17.18
C VAL A 345 -3.16 -16.63 -17.16
N ALA A 346 -3.07 -15.51 -17.88
CA ALA A 346 -4.10 -14.48 -17.88
C ALA A 346 -5.46 -14.95 -18.45
N LYS A 347 -5.50 -16.02 -19.24
CA LYS A 347 -6.77 -16.57 -19.79
C LYS A 347 -7.42 -17.63 -18.90
N GLU A 348 -6.75 -18.10 -17.85
CA GLU A 348 -7.20 -19.22 -17.01
C GLU A 348 -7.25 -18.90 -15.53
N ILE A 349 -7.22 -17.62 -15.14
CA ILE A 349 -7.74 -17.28 -13.81
C ILE A 349 -9.25 -17.42 -13.93
N SER A 350 -9.75 -18.59 -13.53
CA SER A 350 -11.17 -18.90 -13.59
C SER A 350 -11.94 -17.88 -12.73
N GLU A 351 -13.13 -17.49 -13.18
CA GLU A 351 -14.06 -16.70 -12.37
C GLU A 351 -14.31 -17.33 -10.99
N ALA A 352 -14.10 -18.65 -10.87
CA ALA A 352 -14.11 -19.37 -9.61
C ALA A 352 -13.02 -18.88 -8.63
N PHE A 353 -11.78 -18.68 -9.08
CA PHE A 353 -10.71 -18.14 -8.21
C PHE A 353 -11.05 -16.75 -7.70
N VAL A 354 -11.52 -15.85 -8.58
CA VAL A 354 -11.91 -14.48 -8.20
C VAL A 354 -13.03 -14.52 -7.15
N ARG A 355 -14.01 -15.40 -7.34
CA ARG A 355 -15.10 -15.62 -6.38
C ARG A 355 -14.59 -16.12 -5.03
N GLU A 356 -13.69 -17.10 -5.02
CA GLU A 356 -13.10 -17.63 -3.78
C GLU A 356 -12.29 -16.57 -3.04
N VAL A 357 -11.52 -15.75 -3.77
CA VAL A 357 -10.79 -14.62 -3.16
C VAL A 357 -11.74 -13.57 -2.59
N ASN A 358 -12.86 -13.28 -3.25
CA ASN A 358 -13.86 -12.35 -2.71
C ASN A 358 -14.48 -12.90 -1.42
N VAL A 359 -14.85 -14.18 -1.40
CA VAL A 359 -15.34 -14.86 -0.19
C VAL A 359 -14.32 -14.80 0.93
N TYR A 360 -13.03 -15.03 0.61
CA TYR A 360 -11.95 -14.88 1.58
C TYR A 360 -11.86 -13.45 2.16
N MET A 361 -11.95 -12.43 1.30
CA MET A 361 -11.88 -11.04 1.74
C MET A 361 -13.08 -10.63 2.59
N ASP A 362 -14.27 -11.16 2.29
CA ASP A 362 -15.46 -10.95 3.12
C ASP A 362 -15.33 -11.62 4.49
N ALA A 363 -14.76 -12.83 4.54
CA ALA A 363 -14.42 -13.50 5.79
C ALA A 363 -13.35 -12.73 6.59
N LEU A 364 -12.34 -12.19 5.92
CA LEU A 364 -11.30 -11.38 6.55
C LEU A 364 -11.87 -10.07 7.12
N ASN A 365 -12.75 -9.39 6.37
CA ASN A 365 -13.46 -8.20 6.83
C ASN A 365 -14.37 -8.51 8.01
N PHE A 366 -15.07 -9.64 7.98
CA PHE A 366 -15.88 -10.12 9.09
C PHE A 366 -15.04 -10.29 10.36
N LEU A 367 -13.93 -11.05 10.27
CA LEU A 367 -13.03 -11.29 11.39
C LEU A 367 -12.44 -9.98 11.92
N HIS A 368 -11.98 -9.10 11.03
CA HIS A 368 -11.47 -7.80 11.42
C HIS A 368 -12.52 -6.99 12.20
N THR A 369 -13.73 -6.88 11.67
CA THR A 369 -14.82 -6.12 12.30
C THR A 369 -15.15 -6.68 13.68
N ASN A 370 -15.14 -7.99 13.84
CA ASN A 370 -15.53 -8.64 15.08
C ASN A 370 -14.43 -8.66 16.14
N LEU A 371 -13.17 -8.87 15.74
CA LEU A 371 -12.04 -8.92 16.66
C LEU A 371 -11.66 -7.53 17.18
N TYR A 372 -11.81 -6.48 16.36
CA TYR A 372 -11.26 -5.16 16.66
C TYR A 372 -12.32 -4.07 16.90
N SER A 373 -13.61 -4.31 16.68
CA SER A 373 -14.67 -3.32 16.98
C SER A 373 -14.85 -3.05 18.48
N LEU A 374 -14.51 -4.02 19.34
CA LEU A 374 -14.69 -3.93 20.79
C LEU A 374 -13.68 -3.01 21.49
N GLN A 375 -12.62 -2.57 20.81
CA GLN A 375 -11.54 -1.78 21.41
C GLN A 375 -11.86 -0.27 21.57
N GLY A 376 -13.15 0.09 21.71
CA GLY A 376 -13.61 1.31 22.37
C GLY A 376 -13.05 2.64 21.84
N GLY A 377 -13.71 3.23 20.85
CA GLY A 377 -13.74 4.68 20.60
C GLY A 377 -12.48 5.35 20.04
N THR A 378 -11.32 4.71 20.10
CA THR A 378 -10.17 5.16 19.30
C THR A 378 -10.33 4.62 17.89
N SER A 379 -10.19 5.49 16.89
CA SER A 379 -10.10 5.11 15.48
C SER A 379 -8.87 4.21 15.31
N ILE A 380 -9.06 2.93 15.60
CA ILE A 380 -8.01 1.93 15.54
C ILE A 380 -7.81 1.61 14.07
N ARG A 381 -6.54 1.72 13.66
CA ARG A 381 -6.03 1.66 12.28
C ARG A 381 -6.53 0.42 11.55
N ARG A 382 -7.61 0.57 10.78
CA ARG A 382 -8.30 -0.53 10.10
C ARG A 382 -7.37 -1.30 9.14
N SER A 383 -6.53 -0.61 8.36
CA SER A 383 -5.62 -1.33 7.45
C SER A 383 -4.53 -2.08 8.19
N THR A 384 -4.10 -1.57 9.35
CA THR A 384 -3.03 -2.20 10.12
C THR A 384 -3.46 -3.58 10.59
N HIS A 385 -4.68 -3.69 11.10
CA HIS A 385 -5.23 -4.92 11.61
C HIS A 385 -5.64 -5.87 10.48
N ILE A 386 -6.26 -5.38 9.42
CA ILE A 386 -6.65 -6.25 8.30
C ILE A 386 -5.43 -6.82 7.58
N LEU A 387 -4.34 -6.05 7.41
CA LEU A 387 -3.10 -6.55 6.83
C LEU A 387 -2.40 -7.56 7.74
N GLN A 388 -2.35 -7.29 9.05
CA GLN A 388 -1.76 -8.23 10.00
C GLN A 388 -2.53 -9.54 10.03
N LEU A 389 -3.86 -9.46 10.02
CA LEU A 389 -4.74 -10.61 9.98
C LEU A 389 -4.57 -11.38 8.66
N HIS A 390 -4.50 -10.68 7.53
CA HIS A 390 -4.21 -11.27 6.23
C HIS A 390 -2.87 -12.02 6.26
N GLU A 391 -1.81 -11.38 6.74
CA GLU A 391 -0.47 -11.97 6.85
C GLU A 391 -0.47 -13.21 7.76
N ASP A 392 -1.10 -13.13 8.94
CA ASP A 392 -1.13 -14.24 9.88
C ASP A 392 -1.97 -15.42 9.36
N VAL A 393 -3.03 -15.17 8.59
CA VAL A 393 -3.78 -16.22 7.88
C VAL A 393 -2.89 -16.88 6.82
N GLN A 394 -2.26 -16.09 5.96
CA GLN A 394 -1.47 -16.60 4.82
C GLN A 394 -0.22 -17.37 5.26
N LYS A 395 0.39 -16.99 6.38
CA LYS A 395 1.56 -17.69 6.95
C LYS A 395 1.18 -18.89 7.82
N GLY A 396 -0.10 -19.25 7.92
CA GLY A 396 -0.58 -20.31 8.83
C GLY A 396 -0.40 -19.96 10.32
N ASN A 397 -0.11 -18.70 10.64
CA ASN A 397 0.16 -18.23 11.99
C ASN A 397 -1.12 -17.89 12.78
N PHE A 398 -2.28 -17.83 12.14
CA PHE A 398 -3.55 -17.46 12.77
C PHE A 398 -3.81 -18.24 14.06
N LEU A 399 -3.68 -19.57 14.03
CA LEU A 399 -3.94 -20.42 15.19
C LEU A 399 -2.89 -20.25 16.31
N SER A 400 -1.67 -19.86 15.96
CA SER A 400 -0.59 -19.69 16.95
C SER A 400 -0.61 -18.32 17.61
N LYS A 401 -0.97 -17.26 16.86
CA LYS A 401 -0.95 -15.88 17.32
C LYS A 401 -2.33 -15.34 17.63
N VAL A 402 -3.24 -15.36 16.66
CA VAL A 402 -4.56 -14.73 16.77
C VAL A 402 -5.45 -15.50 17.74
N LYS A 403 -5.54 -16.83 17.61
CA LYS A 403 -6.37 -17.65 18.52
C LYS A 403 -5.96 -17.52 20.00
N ASN A 404 -4.68 -17.30 20.27
CA ASN A 404 -4.16 -17.15 21.63
C ASN A 404 -4.20 -15.70 22.13
N SER A 405 -4.52 -14.73 21.26
CA SER A 405 -4.63 -13.32 21.61
C SER A 405 -5.81 -13.08 22.55
N ASP A 406 -5.68 -12.07 23.40
CA ASP A 406 -6.75 -11.69 24.31
C ASP A 406 -7.94 -11.09 23.55
N ASP A 407 -7.69 -10.42 22.42
CA ASP A 407 -8.76 -9.94 21.52
C ASP A 407 -9.66 -11.07 21.02
N TYR A 408 -9.07 -12.19 20.58
CA TYR A 408 -9.85 -13.35 20.16
C TYR A 408 -10.62 -13.98 21.32
N LYS A 409 -10.00 -14.11 22.51
CA LYS A 409 -10.68 -14.64 23.69
C LYS A 409 -11.84 -13.75 24.14
N ASN A 410 -11.63 -12.43 24.14
CA ASN A 410 -12.64 -11.43 24.48
C ASN A 410 -13.78 -11.45 23.46
N TRP A 411 -13.47 -11.56 22.17
CA TRP A 411 -14.49 -11.70 21.14
C TRP A 411 -15.30 -12.99 21.32
N ILE A 412 -14.65 -14.15 21.50
CA ILE A 412 -15.33 -15.41 21.81
C ILE A 412 -16.18 -15.27 23.08
N GLN A 413 -15.68 -14.55 24.09
CA GLN A 413 -16.43 -14.29 25.30
C GLN A 413 -17.65 -13.39 25.04
N SER A 414 -17.54 -12.39 24.16
CA SER A 414 -18.65 -11.54 23.75
C SER A 414 -19.75 -12.33 23.02
N LEU A 415 -19.37 -13.31 22.20
CA LEU A 415 -20.34 -14.21 21.55
C LEU A 415 -21.17 -15.00 22.56
N TYR A 416 -20.66 -15.25 23.78
CA TYR A 416 -21.45 -15.90 24.84
C TYR A 416 -22.53 -15.02 25.44
N TYR A 417 -22.41 -13.69 25.30
CA TYR A 417 -23.37 -12.73 25.82
C TYR A 417 -24.29 -12.15 24.74
N MET A 418 -24.09 -12.51 23.46
CA MET A 418 -24.91 -12.03 22.36
C MET A 418 -26.33 -12.63 22.40
N SER A 419 -27.33 -11.83 22.06
CA SER A 419 -28.70 -12.29 21.90
C SER A 419 -28.85 -13.17 20.66
N PRO A 420 -29.92 -14.00 20.57
CA PRO A 420 -30.20 -14.78 19.36
C PRO A 420 -30.32 -13.93 18.09
N GLU A 421 -30.87 -12.72 18.21
CA GLU A 421 -30.99 -11.75 17.13
C GLU A 421 -29.61 -11.24 16.68
N GLU A 422 -28.72 -10.91 17.62
CA GLU A 422 -27.35 -10.51 17.33
C GLU A 422 -26.55 -11.63 16.66
N ILE A 423 -26.70 -12.88 17.13
CA ILE A 423 -26.09 -14.06 16.49
C ILE A 423 -26.63 -14.25 15.07
N SER A 424 -27.94 -14.04 14.86
CA SER A 424 -28.54 -14.10 13.53
C SER A 424 -27.95 -13.03 12.59
N ILE A 425 -27.78 -11.80 13.07
CA ILE A 425 -27.12 -10.71 12.31
C ILE A 425 -25.67 -11.10 11.96
N VAL A 426 -24.94 -11.67 12.91
CA VAL A 426 -23.57 -12.15 12.69
C VAL A 426 -23.53 -13.23 11.61
N LEU A 427 -24.43 -14.21 11.65
CA LEU A 427 -24.49 -15.30 10.67
C LEU A 427 -24.96 -14.86 9.28
N GLN A 428 -25.76 -13.79 9.20
CA GLN A 428 -26.20 -13.18 7.94
C GLN A 428 -25.10 -12.38 7.24
N HIS A 429 -23.96 -12.13 7.89
CA HIS A 429 -22.85 -11.44 7.26
C HIS A 429 -22.36 -12.20 6.02
N LEU A 430 -22.13 -11.49 4.91
CA LEU A 430 -21.79 -12.07 3.59
C LEU A 430 -20.64 -13.10 3.66
N GLY A 431 -19.59 -12.78 4.43
CA GLY A 431 -18.45 -13.66 4.65
C GLY A 431 -18.79 -15.00 5.34
N ILE A 432 -19.82 -15.05 6.17
CA ILE A 432 -20.29 -16.30 6.83
C ILE A 432 -21.36 -16.99 5.99
N ALA A 433 -22.34 -16.24 5.48
CA ALA A 433 -23.47 -16.78 4.74
C ALA A 433 -23.02 -17.61 3.52
N SER A 434 -21.90 -17.22 2.90
CA SER A 434 -21.29 -17.95 1.79
C SER A 434 -20.86 -19.39 2.12
N HIS A 435 -20.73 -19.75 3.40
CA HIS A 435 -20.30 -21.07 3.87
C HIS A 435 -21.47 -22.00 4.25
N ASN A 436 -22.72 -21.59 4.01
CA ASN A 436 -23.93 -22.40 4.26
C ASN A 436 -23.96 -23.03 5.65
N ILE A 437 -23.61 -22.26 6.68
CA ILE A 437 -23.68 -22.73 8.08
C ILE A 437 -25.16 -22.80 8.49
N VAL A 438 -25.73 -24.00 8.40
CA VAL A 438 -27.09 -24.25 8.89
C VAL A 438 -27.00 -24.43 10.40
N LEU A 439 -27.46 -23.44 11.17
CA LEU A 439 -27.76 -23.67 12.57
C LEU A 439 -28.88 -24.71 12.65
N PRO A 440 -28.79 -25.72 13.54
CA PRO A 440 -29.91 -26.58 13.82
C PRO A 440 -31.04 -25.69 14.34
N SER A 441 -32.00 -25.37 13.47
CA SER A 441 -33.20 -24.63 13.82
C SER A 441 -33.85 -25.36 14.98
N THR A 442 -34.15 -24.62 16.04
CA THR A 442 -34.85 -25.05 17.25
C THR A 442 -35.67 -26.29 16.97
N ILE A 443 -35.23 -27.43 17.52
CA ILE A 443 -35.96 -28.69 17.48
C ILE A 443 -37.34 -28.37 18.05
N GLN A 444 -38.31 -28.14 17.17
CA GLN A 444 -39.70 -28.16 17.56
C GLN A 444 -39.93 -29.57 18.09
N ASN A 445 -40.52 -29.66 19.27
CA ASN A 445 -40.76 -30.90 20.01
C ASN A 445 -41.56 -31.92 19.18
N GLY A 446 -40.87 -32.63 18.28
CA GLY A 446 -41.38 -33.67 17.41
C GLY A 446 -40.32 -34.76 17.33
N GLU A 447 -40.79 -36.00 17.42
CA GLU A 447 -40.04 -37.24 17.62
C GLU A 447 -38.78 -37.43 16.76
N PRO A 448 -37.79 -38.21 17.24
CA PRO A 448 -36.55 -38.45 16.51
C PRO A 448 -36.77 -39.33 15.28
N GLU A 449 -36.95 -38.72 14.11
CA GLU A 449 -36.94 -39.43 12.84
C GLU A 449 -35.50 -39.67 12.36
N VAL A 450 -35.28 -40.91 11.92
CA VAL A 450 -34.00 -41.57 11.68
C VAL A 450 -33.15 -40.84 10.64
N LEU A 451 -32.00 -40.30 11.08
CA LEU A 451 -30.98 -39.72 10.22
C LEU A 451 -30.35 -40.79 9.32
N VAL A 452 -30.51 -40.56 8.01
CA VAL A 452 -30.01 -41.34 6.88
C VAL A 452 -28.51 -41.68 7.02
N LYS A 453 -28.21 -42.97 6.85
CA LYS A 453 -26.86 -43.52 6.68
C LYS A 453 -26.16 -42.86 5.49
N VAL A 454 -25.24 -41.95 5.78
CA VAL A 454 -24.16 -41.59 4.83
C VAL A 454 -23.20 -42.77 4.77
N THR A 455 -23.01 -43.30 3.56
CA THR A 455 -22.19 -44.47 3.25
C THR A 455 -20.71 -44.22 3.56
N GLU A 456 -20.22 -44.89 4.60
CA GLU A 456 -18.80 -45.02 4.92
C GLU A 456 -18.08 -45.86 3.85
N GLY A 457 -17.57 -45.22 2.80
CA GLY A 457 -16.50 -45.80 1.98
C GLY A 457 -15.21 -45.84 2.78
N LYS A 458 -14.93 -46.95 3.47
CA LYS A 458 -13.65 -47.20 4.16
C LYS A 458 -12.51 -47.27 3.15
N VAL A 459 -11.89 -46.13 2.88
CA VAL A 459 -10.56 -46.07 2.25
C VAL A 459 -9.56 -46.60 3.28
N THR A 460 -9.09 -47.83 3.08
CA THR A 460 -8.11 -48.46 3.96
C THR A 460 -6.79 -47.68 3.91
N ALA A 461 -6.10 -47.58 5.06
CA ALA A 461 -4.83 -46.86 5.19
C ALA A 461 -3.72 -47.36 4.22
N LEU A 462 -3.90 -48.57 3.68
CA LEU A 462 -3.07 -49.18 2.64
C LEU A 462 -3.23 -48.48 1.27
N ASN A 463 -4.47 -48.19 0.84
CA ASN A 463 -4.75 -47.44 -0.39
C ASN A 463 -4.22 -46.00 -0.33
N LEU A 464 -4.24 -45.38 0.85
CA LEU A 464 -3.68 -44.04 1.04
C LEU A 464 -2.15 -44.03 0.94
N LYS A 465 -1.49 -45.08 1.43
CA LYS A 465 -0.03 -45.22 1.39
C LYS A 465 0.48 -45.53 -0.02
N GLU A 466 -0.26 -46.31 -0.79
CA GLU A 466 0.03 -46.56 -2.21
C GLU A 466 -0.21 -45.31 -3.06
N LYS A 467 -1.33 -44.60 -2.89
CA LYS A 467 -1.54 -43.31 -3.56
C LYS A 467 -0.50 -42.25 -3.17
N MET A 468 -0.05 -42.21 -1.92
CA MET A 468 1.05 -41.33 -1.51
C MET A 468 2.38 -41.71 -2.16
N LYS A 469 2.69 -43.01 -2.30
CA LYS A 469 3.88 -43.46 -3.03
C LYS A 469 3.78 -43.11 -4.51
N GLU A 470 2.62 -43.27 -5.12
CA GLU A 470 2.35 -42.91 -6.52
C GLU A 470 2.50 -41.39 -6.75
N ILE A 471 1.98 -40.55 -5.86
CA ILE A 471 2.13 -39.08 -5.90
C ILE A 471 3.59 -38.66 -5.70
N ILE A 472 4.34 -39.35 -4.82
CA ILE A 472 5.78 -39.08 -4.60
C ILE A 472 6.61 -39.51 -5.83
N SER A 473 6.24 -40.63 -6.45
CA SER A 473 6.89 -41.15 -7.66
C SER A 473 6.62 -40.26 -8.89
N ALA A 474 5.40 -39.74 -9.00
CA ALA A 474 5.00 -38.76 -10.02
C ALA A 474 5.69 -37.40 -9.82
N LYS A 475 5.99 -36.99 -8.58
CA LYS A 475 6.74 -35.77 -8.26
C LYS A 475 8.24 -35.83 -8.61
N GLN A 476 8.84 -37.02 -8.74
CA GLN A 476 10.29 -37.17 -9.00
C GLN A 476 10.68 -37.19 -10.47
N ARG A 477 9.74 -37.31 -11.41
CA ARG A 477 9.97 -37.13 -12.86
C ARG A 477 9.36 -35.81 -13.29
N ASN A 478 9.93 -34.69 -12.86
CA ASN A 478 9.26 -33.40 -12.96
C ASN A 478 9.71 -32.58 -14.21
N PRO A 479 9.04 -32.70 -15.38
CA PRO A 479 9.28 -31.83 -16.54
C PRO A 479 9.08 -30.34 -16.20
N TYR A 480 8.46 -30.01 -15.07
CA TYR A 480 8.34 -28.64 -14.59
C TYR A 480 9.64 -28.06 -14.06
N VAL A 481 10.61 -28.86 -13.57
CA VAL A 481 11.92 -28.30 -13.15
C VAL A 481 12.68 -27.82 -14.37
N VAL A 482 12.63 -28.56 -15.49
CA VAL A 482 13.24 -28.18 -16.76
C VAL A 482 12.50 -27.02 -17.42
N ALA A 483 11.16 -27.02 -17.43
CA ALA A 483 10.37 -25.90 -17.94
C ALA A 483 10.52 -24.63 -17.09
N ARG A 484 10.65 -24.76 -15.76
CA ARG A 484 10.93 -23.65 -14.85
C ARG A 484 12.35 -23.13 -15.03
N GLN A 485 13.35 -24.01 -15.19
CA GLN A 485 14.73 -23.60 -15.51
C GLN A 485 14.79 -22.89 -16.86
N LYS A 486 14.09 -23.39 -17.88
CA LYS A 486 14.00 -22.73 -19.19
C LYS A 486 13.25 -21.39 -19.14
N ALA A 487 12.14 -21.32 -18.41
CA ALA A 487 11.41 -20.06 -18.22
C ALA A 487 12.25 -19.05 -17.43
N VAL A 488 12.92 -19.47 -16.35
CA VAL A 488 13.88 -18.64 -15.58
C VAL A 488 14.99 -18.14 -16.51
N PHE A 489 15.54 -18.99 -17.37
CA PHE A 489 16.54 -18.61 -18.36
C PHE A 489 16.01 -17.59 -19.39
N ASP A 490 14.78 -17.77 -19.89
CA ASP A 490 14.15 -16.86 -20.86
C ASP A 490 13.78 -15.49 -20.23
N ILE A 491 13.51 -15.45 -18.93
CA ILE A 491 13.26 -14.22 -18.15
C ILE A 491 14.58 -13.52 -17.87
N GLU A 492 15.60 -14.29 -17.49
CA GLU A 492 16.95 -13.80 -17.24
C GLU A 492 17.48 -13.11 -18.49
N ALA A 493 17.34 -13.75 -19.67
CA ALA A 493 17.81 -13.26 -20.97
C ALA A 493 16.98 -12.12 -21.60
N SER A 494 15.98 -11.55 -20.93
CA SER A 494 15.24 -10.41 -21.50
C SER A 494 16.14 -9.16 -21.55
N PRO A 495 16.19 -8.40 -22.67
CA PRO A 495 17.03 -7.20 -22.77
C PRO A 495 16.79 -6.20 -21.64
N LEU A 496 15.55 -6.03 -21.18
CA LEU A 496 15.26 -5.14 -20.07
C LEU A 496 15.89 -5.63 -18.76
N ASN A 497 15.86 -6.94 -18.48
CA ASN A 497 16.49 -7.50 -17.29
C ASN A 497 18.02 -7.39 -17.36
N VAL A 498 18.60 -7.63 -18.53
CA VAL A 498 20.04 -7.39 -18.78
C VAL A 498 20.39 -5.93 -18.54
N ALA A 499 19.58 -4.99 -19.03
CA ALA A 499 19.78 -3.55 -18.79
C ALA A 499 19.70 -3.21 -17.30
N LEU A 500 18.72 -3.77 -16.58
CA LEU A 500 18.57 -3.56 -15.14
C LEU A 500 19.76 -4.15 -14.35
N GLN A 501 20.21 -5.37 -14.69
CA GLN A 501 21.38 -5.98 -14.05
C GLN A 501 22.67 -5.21 -14.36
N ALA A 502 22.85 -4.76 -15.60
CA ALA A 502 23.98 -3.93 -16.00
C ALA A 502 23.99 -2.58 -15.27
N LEU A 503 22.81 -2.02 -14.97
CA LEU A 503 22.66 -0.82 -14.15
C LEU A 503 23.08 -1.09 -12.69
N LEU A 504 22.60 -2.20 -12.11
CA LEU A 504 22.93 -2.62 -10.75
C LEU A 504 24.44 -2.87 -10.57
N LYS A 505 25.11 -3.43 -11.59
CA LYS A 505 26.56 -3.67 -11.60
C LYS A 505 27.42 -2.40 -11.59
N GLN A 506 26.86 -1.23 -11.90
CA GLN A 506 27.64 0.02 -11.88
C GLN A 506 28.13 0.39 -10.48
N GLY A 507 27.50 -0.12 -9.42
CA GLY A 507 27.82 0.17 -8.02
C GLY A 507 27.62 1.65 -7.62
N ARG A 508 27.17 2.50 -8.55
CA ARG A 508 26.87 3.92 -8.35
C ARG A 508 25.36 4.10 -8.37
N TRP A 509 24.79 4.23 -7.17
CA TRP A 509 23.34 4.20 -6.95
C TRP A 509 22.65 5.56 -7.10
N LYS A 510 23.41 6.64 -7.37
CA LYS A 510 22.87 8.00 -7.58
C LYS A 510 22.83 8.38 -9.04
N THR A 511 23.98 8.33 -9.72
CA THR A 511 24.11 8.75 -11.12
C THR A 511 25.01 7.80 -11.91
N VAL A 512 24.62 7.53 -13.15
CA VAL A 512 25.34 6.67 -14.09
C VAL A 512 25.36 7.34 -15.47
N THR A 513 26.49 7.28 -16.17
CA THR A 513 26.59 7.76 -17.56
C THR A 513 25.97 6.72 -18.51
N LEU A 514 25.17 7.18 -19.48
CA LEU A 514 24.53 6.29 -20.46
C LEU A 514 25.55 5.43 -21.22
N SER A 515 26.70 6.00 -21.59
CA SER A 515 27.77 5.29 -22.30
C SER A 515 28.28 4.08 -21.51
N LYS A 516 28.65 4.29 -20.23
CA LYS A 516 29.20 3.22 -19.38
C LYS A 516 28.16 2.13 -19.09
N TRP A 517 26.91 2.54 -18.90
CA TRP A 517 25.81 1.59 -18.72
C TRP A 517 25.57 0.78 -19.99
N GLY A 518 25.54 1.43 -21.16
CA GLY A 518 25.41 0.79 -22.46
C GLY A 518 26.53 -0.23 -22.73
N GLU A 519 27.79 0.11 -22.41
CA GLU A 519 28.93 -0.81 -22.50
C GLU A 519 28.73 -2.07 -21.64
N THR A 520 28.29 -1.89 -20.40
CA THR A 520 28.04 -3.02 -19.48
C THR A 520 26.86 -3.86 -19.95
N PHE A 521 25.83 -3.22 -20.49
CA PHE A 521 24.68 -3.90 -21.09
C PHE A 521 25.09 -4.74 -22.31
N SER A 522 25.96 -4.21 -23.19
CA SER A 522 26.45 -4.97 -24.35
C SER A 522 27.21 -6.21 -23.89
N VAL A 523 28.13 -6.08 -22.93
CA VAL A 523 28.90 -7.22 -22.39
C VAL A 523 27.97 -8.27 -21.78
N ASP A 524 27.03 -7.86 -20.93
CA ASP A 524 26.10 -8.77 -20.28
C ASP A 524 25.13 -9.43 -21.29
N SER A 525 24.73 -8.71 -22.34
CA SER A 525 23.90 -9.25 -23.42
C SER A 525 24.59 -10.42 -24.13
N TYR A 526 25.89 -10.30 -24.44
CA TYR A 526 26.66 -11.39 -25.03
C TYR A 526 26.76 -12.60 -24.10
N VAL A 527 27.00 -12.39 -22.80
CA VAL A 527 27.09 -13.47 -21.81
C VAL A 527 25.76 -14.22 -21.69
N GLN A 528 24.63 -13.51 -21.78
CA GLN A 528 23.30 -14.11 -21.71
C GLN A 528 22.79 -14.64 -23.07
N GLY A 529 23.63 -14.62 -24.11
CA GLY A 529 23.31 -15.20 -25.42
C GLY A 529 22.41 -14.34 -26.31
N LEU A 530 22.19 -13.06 -25.98
CA LEU A 530 21.57 -12.11 -26.89
C LEU A 530 22.55 -11.81 -28.03
N LYS A 531 22.20 -12.25 -29.25
CA LYS A 531 22.99 -12.01 -30.45
C LYS A 531 22.44 -10.78 -31.19
N GLY A 532 23.33 -9.87 -31.58
CA GLY A 532 23.01 -8.72 -32.42
C GLY A 532 24.28 -7.97 -32.81
N SER A 533 24.19 -7.14 -33.84
CA SER A 533 25.25 -6.18 -34.17
C SER A 533 25.40 -5.14 -33.04
N LYS A 534 26.50 -4.38 -33.02
CA LYS A 534 26.69 -3.32 -32.03
C LYS A 534 25.53 -2.31 -32.05
N ASP A 535 25.10 -1.92 -33.24
CA ASP A 535 24.01 -0.95 -33.45
C ASP A 535 22.66 -1.51 -33.01
N GLU A 536 22.41 -2.81 -33.21
CA GLU A 536 21.21 -3.48 -32.71
C GLU A 536 21.18 -3.53 -31.18
N LEU A 537 22.30 -3.88 -30.54
CA LEU A 537 22.40 -3.90 -29.08
C LEU A 537 22.24 -2.48 -28.51
N GLU A 538 22.79 -1.46 -29.16
CA GLU A 538 22.64 -0.07 -28.76
C GLU A 538 21.18 0.40 -28.88
N SER A 539 20.49 0.07 -29.97
CA SER A 539 19.06 0.37 -30.13
C SER A 539 18.21 -0.35 -29.07
N MET A 540 18.48 -1.62 -28.79
CA MET A 540 17.80 -2.36 -27.71
C MET A 540 18.06 -1.72 -26.35
N PHE A 541 19.29 -1.28 -26.08
CA PHE A 541 19.66 -0.60 -24.85
C PHE A 541 18.82 0.67 -24.66
N PHE A 542 18.78 1.56 -25.65
CA PHE A 542 17.99 2.79 -25.56
C PHE A 542 16.49 2.54 -25.44
N ALA A 543 15.96 1.49 -26.07
CA ALA A 543 14.59 1.06 -25.86
C ALA A 543 14.34 0.63 -24.40
N CYS A 544 15.30 -0.09 -23.78
CA CYS A 544 15.24 -0.45 -22.37
C CYS A 544 15.38 0.77 -21.45
N VAL A 545 16.25 1.73 -21.77
CA VAL A 545 16.38 3.01 -21.05
C VAL A 545 15.05 3.76 -21.07
N GLY A 546 14.42 3.94 -22.24
CA GLY A 546 13.12 4.60 -22.34
C GLY A 546 12.03 3.89 -21.53
N GLN A 547 12.03 2.55 -21.49
CA GLN A 547 11.13 1.78 -20.63
C GLN A 547 11.41 2.03 -19.14
N LEU A 548 12.67 1.99 -18.70
CA LEU A 548 13.06 2.23 -17.31
C LEU A 548 12.77 3.69 -16.86
N GLU A 549 12.85 4.65 -17.78
CA GLU A 549 12.47 6.05 -17.56
C GLU A 549 10.96 6.19 -17.39
N HIS A 550 10.19 5.57 -18.29
CA HIS A 550 8.72 5.53 -18.19
C HIS A 550 8.27 4.86 -16.88
N MET A 551 9.00 3.84 -16.42
CA MET A 551 8.79 3.19 -15.13
C MET A 551 9.15 4.07 -13.92
N GLY A 552 9.87 5.18 -14.14
CA GLY A 552 10.35 6.06 -13.09
C GLY A 552 11.48 5.47 -12.24
N ILE A 553 12.13 4.40 -12.73
CA ILE A 553 13.34 3.81 -12.12
C ILE A 553 14.53 4.74 -12.35
N ILE A 554 14.55 5.37 -13.52
CA ILE A 554 15.57 6.34 -13.88
C ILE A 554 14.93 7.67 -14.28
N ARG A 555 15.71 8.74 -14.19
CA ARG A 555 15.35 10.08 -14.69
C ARG A 555 16.53 10.69 -15.41
N PRO A 556 16.31 11.46 -16.49
CA PRO A 556 17.36 12.25 -17.10
C PRO A 556 17.90 13.24 -16.08
N SER A 557 19.23 13.35 -15.98
CA SER A 557 19.86 14.40 -15.18
C SER A 557 19.57 15.76 -15.83
N ARG A 558 19.33 16.77 -15.00
CA ARG A 558 19.13 18.16 -15.47
C ARG A 558 20.44 18.86 -15.84
N GLU A 559 21.59 18.24 -15.55
CA GLU A 559 22.89 18.77 -15.92
C GLU A 559 23.13 18.56 -17.41
N HIS A 560 23.09 19.66 -18.19
CA HIS A 560 23.03 19.65 -19.65
C HIS A 560 24.31 19.17 -20.36
N GLU A 561 25.44 19.03 -19.66
CA GLU A 561 26.72 18.73 -20.32
C GLU A 561 27.04 17.25 -20.43
N ILE A 562 26.40 16.38 -19.65
CA ILE A 562 26.70 14.95 -19.66
C ILE A 562 25.38 14.18 -19.66
N GLN A 563 25.27 13.20 -20.56
CA GLN A 563 24.16 12.24 -20.61
C GLN A 563 24.18 11.32 -19.37
N LEU A 564 23.86 11.92 -18.23
CA LEU A 564 23.75 11.29 -16.93
C LEU A 564 22.30 10.91 -16.69
N VAL A 565 22.15 9.75 -16.09
CA VAL A 565 20.87 9.25 -15.62
C VAL A 565 20.92 9.16 -14.12
N THR A 566 19.92 9.74 -13.46
CA THR A 566 19.73 9.63 -12.01
C THR A 566 18.89 8.39 -11.72
N ILE A 567 19.39 7.52 -10.85
CA ILE A 567 18.68 6.32 -10.42
C ILE A 567 17.77 6.68 -9.24
N ALA A 568 16.50 6.30 -9.31
CA ALA A 568 15.58 6.37 -8.18
C ALA A 568 15.93 5.29 -7.14
N HIS A 569 16.94 5.58 -6.31
CA HIS A 569 17.59 4.65 -5.35
C HIS A 569 16.60 3.82 -4.49
N HIS A 570 15.42 4.35 -4.17
CA HIS A 570 14.43 3.66 -3.34
C HIS A 570 13.83 2.41 -4.01
N VAL A 571 13.83 2.37 -5.35
CA VAL A 571 13.21 1.28 -6.13
C VAL A 571 14.15 0.07 -6.26
N LEU A 572 15.47 0.26 -6.16
CA LEU A 572 16.43 -0.85 -6.32
C LEU A 572 16.68 -1.65 -5.04
N ASN A 573 16.45 -1.08 -3.86
CA ASN A 573 16.51 -1.84 -2.59
C ASN A 573 15.48 -2.99 -2.55
N LEU A 574 14.36 -2.85 -3.27
CA LEU A 574 13.37 -3.91 -3.49
C LEU A 574 13.95 -5.12 -4.24
N ALA A 575 14.82 -4.89 -5.22
CA ALA A 575 15.40 -5.97 -6.01
C ALA A 575 16.43 -6.79 -5.21
N ILE A 576 17.15 -6.13 -4.29
CA ILE A 576 18.22 -6.74 -3.49
C ILE A 576 17.65 -7.57 -2.33
N HIS A 577 16.56 -7.14 -1.70
CA HIS A 577 15.96 -7.87 -0.57
C HIS A 577 15.02 -9.02 -0.98
N CYS A 578 14.64 -9.10 -2.25
CA CYS A 578 13.73 -10.13 -2.77
C CYS A 578 14.46 -11.20 -3.62
N ASN A 579 15.78 -11.32 -3.46
CA ASN A 579 16.62 -12.45 -3.85
C ASN A 579 17.21 -13.05 -2.58
#